data_AF-A0A6G8PXQ9-F1
#
_entry.id   AF-A0A6G8PXQ9-F1
#
_cell.length_a   1.000
_cell.length_b   1.000
_cell.length_c   1.000
_cell.angle_alpha   90.00
_cell.angle_beta   90.00
_cell.angle_gamma   90.00
#
_symmetry.space_group_name_H-M   'P 1'
#
loop_
_entity.id
_entity.type
_entity.pdbx_description
1 polymer ?
#
loop_
_entity_poly.entity_id
_entity_poly.type
_entity_poly.pdbx_seq_one_letter_code
_entity_poly.pdbx_strand_id
1 'polypeptide(L)' 'MGVELGGIGRVLIGAAVALLVLGGLFLLLGRLGIDRLPGDLVFRRGGLTVYFPLGLMILLSVAGTILLNIFLRR' A
#
# COMPACT_ATOMS: atom_id res chain seq x y z
N MET A 1 -21.93 -6.32 -23.10
CA MET A 1 -20.76 -6.71 -22.29
C MET A 1 -21.23 -6.93 -20.87
N GLY A 2 -21.59 -8.16 -20.50
CA GLY A 2 -21.96 -8.49 -19.13
C GLY A 2 -20.71 -8.69 -18.30
N VAL A 3 -20.66 -8.14 -17.09
CA VAL A 3 -19.52 -8.34 -16.19
C VAL A 3 -19.63 -9.71 -15.55
N GLU A 4 -18.62 -10.57 -15.71
CA GLU A 4 -18.60 -11.88 -15.06
C GLU A 4 -18.40 -11.75 -13.54
N LEU A 5 -19.40 -12.20 -12.78
CA LEU A 5 -19.40 -12.17 -11.30
C LEU A 5 -18.20 -12.90 -10.69
N GLY A 6 -17.73 -13.98 -11.34
CA GLY A 6 -16.54 -14.72 -10.89
C GLY A 6 -15.25 -13.90 -11.00
N GLY A 7 -15.12 -13.06 -12.04
CA GLY A 7 -13.99 -12.15 -12.20
C GLY A 7 -13.98 -11.08 -11.11
N ILE A 8 -15.13 -10.47 -10.85
CA ILE A 8 -15.30 -9.50 -9.75
C ILE A 8 -14.96 -10.14 -8.40
N GLY A 9 -15.47 -11.35 -8.13
CA GLY A 9 -15.22 -12.05 -6.87
C GLY A 9 -13.73 -12.29 -6.61
N ARG A 10 -12.95 -12.66 -7.63
CA ARG A 10 -11.49 -12.83 -7.52
C ARG A 10 -10.79 -11.51 -7.20
N VAL A 11 -11.19 -10.41 -7.84
CA VAL A 11 -10.63 -9.07 -7.56
C VAL A 11 -10.94 -8.64 -6.13
N LEU A 12 -12.19 -8.82 -5.68
CA LEU A 12 -12.60 -8.48 -4.32
C LEU A 12 -11.82 -9.28 -3.27
N ILE A 13 -11.63 -10.59 -3.48
CA ILE A 13 -10.85 -11.43 -2.56
C ILE A 13 -9.40 -10.94 -2.47
N GLY A 14 -8.72 -10.69 -3.60
CA GLY A 14 -7.34 -10.21 -3.53
C GLY A 14 -7.21 -8.79 -2.99
N ALA A 15 -8.19 -7.92 -3.22
CA ALA A 15 -8.25 -6.60 -2.58
C ALA A 15 -8.39 -6.72 -1.05
N ALA A 16 -9.26 -7.62 -0.56
CA ALA A 16 -9.41 -7.86 0.87
C ALA A 16 -8.12 -8.38 1.51
N VAL A 17 -7.43 -9.33 0.86
CA VAL A 17 -6.12 -9.83 1.32
C VAL A 17 -5.08 -8.71 1.34
N ALA A 18 -5.02 -7.87 0.31
CA ALA A 18 -4.10 -6.75 0.25
C ALA A 18 -4.31 -5.75 1.39
N LEU A 19 -5.58 -5.40 1.64
CA LEU A 19 -5.96 -4.49 2.73
C LEU A 19 -5.63 -5.09 4.10
N LEU A 20 -5.84 -6.40 4.28
CA LEU A 20 -5.50 -7.09 5.52
C LEU A 20 -3.99 -7.07 5.79
N VAL A 21 -3.18 -7.31 4.76
CA VAL A 21 -1.71 -7.23 4.84
C VAL A 21 -1.26 -5.80 5.17
N LEU A 22 -1.81 -4.78 4.49
CA LEU A 22 -1.49 -3.37 4.74
C LEU A 22 -1.88 -2.94 6.17
N GLY A 23 -3.08 -3.31 6.62
CA GLY A 23 -3.53 -3.04 7.99
C GLY A 23 -2.64 -3.71 9.04
N GLY A 24 -2.27 -4.97 8.81
CA GLY A 24 -1.32 -5.69 9.68
C GLY A 24 0.05 -5.05 9.74
N LEU A 25 0.57 -4.57 8.61
CA LEU A 25 1.84 -3.84 8.55
C LEU A 25 1.78 -2.53 9.35
N PHE A 26 0.73 -1.73 9.19
CA PHE A 26 0.59 -0.48 9.95
C PHE A 26 0.43 -0.72 11.46
N LEU A 27 -0.30 -1.76 11.87
CA LEU A 27 -0.38 -2.16 13.28
C LEU A 27 0.99 -2.56 13.85
N LEU A 28 1.81 -3.29 13.07
CA LEU A 28 3.15 -3.67 13.47
C LEU A 28 4.07 -2.45 13.60
N LEU A 29 4.01 -1.53 12.62
CA LEU A 29 4.78 -0.28 12.64
C LEU A 29 4.42 0.57 13.87
N GLY A 30 3.13 0.72 14.19
CA GLY A 30 2.68 1.42 15.39
C GLY A 30 3.19 0.76 16.68
N ARG A 31 3.25 -0.58 16.74
CA ARG A 31 3.83 -1.30 17.89
C ARG A 31 5.34 -1.11 18.05
N LEU A 32 6.06 -0.84 16.96
CA LEU A 32 7.50 -0.57 16.97
C LEU A 32 7.83 0.90 17.28
N GLY A 33 6.82 1.73 17.59
CA GLY A 33 6.99 3.18 17.81
C GLY A 33 7.29 3.95 16.52
N ILE A 34 6.99 3.35 15.37
CA ILE A 34 7.18 3.95 14.05
C ILE A 34 5.87 4.62 13.66
N ASP A 35 5.68 5.85 14.14
CA ASP A 35 4.50 6.66 13.85
C ASP A 35 4.52 7.26 12.43
N ARG A 36 5.65 7.15 11.74
CA ARG A 36 5.90 7.66 10.38
C ARG A 36 6.65 6.61 9.60
N LEU A 37 6.27 6.36 8.36
CA LEU A 37 6.98 5.37 7.56
C LEU A 37 8.45 5.80 7.39
N PRO A 38 9.43 4.92 7.67
CA PRO A 38 10.83 5.22 7.44
C PRO A 38 11.03 5.47 5.95
N GLY A 39 11.68 6.60 5.63
CA GLY A 39 11.83 7.07 4.25
C GLY A 39 10.96 8.28 3.90
N ASP A 40 9.97 8.65 4.72
CA ASP A 40 9.24 9.90 4.52
C ASP A 40 10.15 11.11 4.78
N LEU A 41 10.49 11.83 3.70
CA LEU A 41 11.33 13.01 3.75
C LEU A 41 10.47 14.23 4.05
N VAL A 42 10.80 14.95 5.12
CA VAL A 42 10.18 16.23 5.44
C VAL A 42 11.22 17.32 5.29
N PHE A 43 11.09 18.11 4.24
CA PHE A 43 11.90 19.30 4.04
C PHE A 43 11.19 20.51 4.62
N ARG A 44 11.80 21.13 5.63
CA ARG A 44 11.29 22.36 6.25
C ARG A 44 12.31 23.48 6.06
N ARG A 45 11.91 24.57 5.39
CA ARG A 45 12.74 25.76 5.20
C ARG A 45 11.88 27.01 5.37
N GLY A 46 12.13 27.76 6.45
CA GLY A 46 11.32 28.93 6.81
C GLY A 46 9.83 28.55 6.99
N GLY A 47 8.95 29.24 6.27
CA GLY A 47 7.50 28.96 6.24
C GLY A 47 7.05 27.84 5.28
N LEU A 48 7.98 27.22 4.54
CA LEU A 48 7.66 26.14 3.61
C LEU A 48 7.95 24.78 4.25
N THR A 49 6.94 23.89 4.22
CA THR A 49 7.09 22.48 4.58
C THR A 49 6.67 21.61 3.39
N VAL A 50 7.59 20.78 2.90
CA VAL A 50 7.35 19.83 1.81
C VAL A 50 7.44 18.42 2.37
N TYR A 51 6.40 17.62 2.15
CA TYR A 51 6.34 16.21 2.54
C TYR A 51 6.57 15.33 1.31
N PHE A 52 7.53 14.41 1.39
CA PHE A 52 7.86 13.44 0.35
C PHE A 52 7.71 12.04 0.93
N PRO A 53 6.53 11.39 0.75
CA PRO A 53 6.21 10.15 1.43
C PRO A 53 6.82 8.93 0.71
N LEU A 54 8.15 8.85 0.60
CA LEU A 54 8.82 7.79 -0.15
C LEU A 54 8.56 6.40 0.45
N GLY A 55 8.43 6.31 1.78
CA GLY A 55 8.13 5.05 2.44
C GLY A 55 6.79 4.48 1.98
N LEU A 56 5.77 5.36 1.89
CA LEU A 56 4.46 4.99 1.35
C LEU A 56 4.54 4.60 -0.12
N MET A 57 5.30 5.33 -0.94
CA MET A 57 5.44 5.03 -2.38
C MET A 57 6.08 3.65 -2.61
N ILE A 58 7.12 3.30 -1.85
CA ILE A 58 7.78 1.99 -1.93
C ILE A 58 6.80 0.89 -1.52
N LEU A 59 6.08 1.08 -0.41
CA LEU A 59 5.11 0.11 0.07
C LEU A 59 4.00 -0.15 -0.97
N LEU A 60 3.44 0.92 -1.52
CA LEU A 60 2.43 0.84 -2.58
C LEU A 60 2.96 0.16 -3.84
N SER A 61 4.21 0.45 -4.23
CA SER A 61 4.86 -0.18 -5.39
C SER A 61 4.99 -1.70 -5.20
N VAL A 62 5.54 -2.15 -4.06
CA VAL A 62 5.71 -3.59 -3.77
C VAL A 62 4.36 -4.29 -3.69
N ALA A 63 3.39 -3.72 -2.98
CA ALA A 63 2.04 -4.27 -2.90
C ALA A 63 1.39 -4.38 -4.28
N GLY A 64 1.47 -3.31 -5.09
CA GLY A 64 0.98 -3.29 -6.46
C GLY A 64 1.65 -4.33 -7.33
N THR A 65 2.98 -4.50 -7.25
CA THR A 65 3.72 -5.53 -7.98
C THR A 65 3.26 -6.93 -7.60
N ILE A 66 3.10 -7.23 -6.30
CA ILE A 66 2.63 -8.55 -5.85
C ILE A 66 1.22 -8.82 -6.38
N LEU A 67 0.31 -7.83 -6.29
CA LEU A 67 -1.06 -7.97 -6.79
C LEU A 67 -1.07 -8.19 -8.30
N LEU A 68 -0.42 -7.31 -9.07
CA LEU A 68 -0.32 -7.46 -10.51
C LEU A 68 0.30 -8.80 -10.89
N ASN A 69 1.34 -9.26 -10.20
CA ASN A 69 1.93 -10.57 -10.45
C ASN A 69 0.90 -11.71 -10.23
N ILE A 70 0.18 -11.72 -9.11
CA ILE A 70 -0.82 -12.76 -8.80
C ILE A 70 -2.02 -12.73 -9.76
N PHE A 71 -2.40 -11.55 -10.28
CA PHE A 71 -3.57 -11.38 -11.13
C PHE A 71 -3.27 -11.46 -12.64
N LEU A 72 -2.14 -10.89 -13.10
CA LEU A 72 -1.74 -10.86 -14.52
C LEU A 72 -0.81 -12.01 -14.94
N ARG A 73 -0.08 -12.65 -14.01
CA ARG A 73 0.79 -13.81 -14.34
C ARG A 73 0.14 -15.16 -13.99
N ARG A 74 -1.19 -15.22 -14.03
CA ARG A 74 -1.90 -16.50 -14.22
C ARG A 74 -1.81 -16.94 -15.67
#